data_AF-A0A937Q043-F1
#
_entry.id   AF-A0A937Q043-F1
#
_cell.length_a   1.000
_cell.length_b   1.000
_cell.length_c   1.000
_cell.angle_alpha   90.00
_cell.angle_beta   90.00
_cell.angle_gamma   90.00
#
_symmetry.space_group_name_H-M   'P 1'
#
loop_
_entity.id
_entity.type
_entity.pdbx_description
1 polymer ?
#
loop_
_entity_poly.entity_id
_entity_poly.type
_entity_poly.pdbx_seq_one_letter_code
_entity_poly.pdbx_strand_id
1 'polypeptide(L)'
;MEKSRRSFRAVLWIIGILGILALGCSEEKPDSRAETDPIQGFTFFDLGANSKYSRSLRNSLGEKLGSDAISQKNTIDLSIHDNGFLEKWFPGLADLNRQLNWPAGQRVEHNTTKLMYRQARMKNTPFIYVELLFSDDTLKPLLFRIVAGPDGDAILETIRKKYGSPKEFQWEQKEGRTQYWEDGDTVFIVSSYKNRRDTPEYLFCIYYVDNLKEMLTAEEARREAEDARIRRAGESAF
;
A
#
# COMPACT_ATOMS: atom_id res chain seq x y z
N MET A 1 67.96 -39.24 -4.36
CA MET A 1 66.76 -40.09 -4.36
C MET A 1 65.94 -39.80 -3.10
N GLU A 2 65.18 -38.71 -2.98
CA GLU A 2 64.33 -38.03 -3.95
C GLU A 2 63.07 -38.84 -4.31
N LYS A 3 61.91 -38.21 -4.12
CA LYS A 3 60.52 -38.69 -4.36
C LYS A 3 59.96 -39.76 -3.41
N SER A 4 59.61 -39.36 -2.18
CA SER A 4 58.30 -39.74 -1.58
C SER A 4 57.95 -38.94 -0.30
N ARG A 5 58.34 -37.66 -0.24
CA ARG A 5 57.99 -36.75 0.89
C ARG A 5 57.05 -35.61 0.48
N ARG A 6 56.49 -35.67 -0.73
CA ARG A 6 55.59 -34.64 -1.27
C ARG A 6 54.09 -34.98 -1.16
N SER A 7 53.72 -36.20 -0.77
CA SER A 7 52.31 -36.60 -0.71
C SER A 7 51.68 -36.51 0.70
N PHE A 8 52.49 -36.31 1.75
CA PHE A 8 51.99 -36.29 3.14
C PHE A 8 51.80 -34.87 3.72
N ARG A 9 52.21 -33.83 2.98
CA ARG A 9 51.96 -32.43 3.34
C ARG A 9 50.77 -31.80 2.62
N ALA A 10 50.15 -32.52 1.68
CA ALA A 10 48.94 -32.05 0.98
C ALA A 10 47.64 -32.47 1.68
N VAL A 11 47.65 -33.49 2.55
CA VAL A 11 46.45 -33.92 3.31
C VAL A 11 46.24 -33.09 4.58
N LEU A 12 47.29 -32.47 5.12
CA LEU A 12 47.22 -31.61 6.31
C LEU A 12 46.87 -30.14 6.01
N TRP A 13 46.75 -29.75 4.74
CA TRP A 13 46.21 -28.44 4.34
C TRP A 13 44.71 -28.47 4.00
N ILE A 14 44.07 -29.65 4.01
CA ILE A 14 42.61 -29.77 3.79
C ILE A 14 41.82 -29.75 5.12
N ILE A 15 42.49 -30.00 6.26
CA ILE A 15 41.85 -29.92 7.59
C ILE A 15 41.99 -28.51 8.22
N GLY A 16 42.92 -27.68 7.74
CA GLY A 16 43.14 -26.31 8.23
C GLY A 16 42.26 -25.22 7.59
N ILE A 17 41.50 -25.52 6.53
CA ILE A 17 40.55 -24.59 5.88
C ILE A 17 39.09 -24.99 6.17
N LEU A 18 38.86 -26.10 6.89
CA LEU A 18 37.54 -26.56 7.30
C LEU A 18 37.14 -26.12 8.74
N GLY A 19 37.92 -25.23 9.36
CA GLY A 19 37.79 -24.84 10.77
C GLY A 19 37.46 -23.36 11.03
N ILE A 20 37.01 -22.59 10.03
CA ILE A 20 36.64 -21.16 10.18
C ILE A 20 35.16 -20.90 9.80
N LEU A 21 34.35 -21.94 9.55
CA LEU A 21 32.93 -21.78 9.18
C LEU A 21 31.93 -22.06 10.32
N ALA A 22 32.38 -22.09 11.58
CA ALA A 22 31.52 -22.44 12.73
C ALA A 22 31.38 -21.35 13.80
N LEU A 23 31.64 -20.07 13.48
CA LEU A 23 31.41 -18.93 14.37
C LEU A 23 30.80 -17.78 13.57
N GLY A 24 29.53 -17.95 13.25
CA GLY A 24 28.73 -16.96 12.52
C GLY A 24 27.26 -17.32 12.39
N CYS A 25 26.73 -18.20 13.24
CA CYS A 25 25.30 -18.24 13.49
C CYS A 25 25.01 -17.12 14.50
N SER A 26 24.75 -15.92 13.97
CA SER A 26 23.90 -14.99 14.71
C SER A 26 22.59 -15.74 14.93
N GLU A 27 22.26 -16.06 16.18
CA GLU A 27 20.90 -16.43 16.53
C GLU A 27 20.02 -15.26 16.09
N GLU A 28 19.40 -15.37 14.92
CA GLU A 28 18.14 -14.70 14.67
C GLU A 28 17.22 -15.23 15.76
N LYS A 29 17.06 -14.42 16.81
CA LYS A 29 15.93 -14.57 17.73
C LYS A 29 14.73 -14.79 16.83
N PRO A 30 13.93 -15.85 17.04
CA PRO A 30 12.67 -15.94 16.32
C PRO A 30 11.97 -14.63 16.63
N ASP A 31 11.72 -13.84 15.59
CA ASP A 31 10.86 -12.67 15.67
C ASP A 31 9.67 -13.19 16.47
N SER A 32 9.52 -12.67 17.69
CA SER A 32 8.34 -12.92 18.49
C SER A 32 7.21 -12.67 17.51
N ARG A 33 6.48 -13.73 17.13
CA ARG A 33 5.27 -13.58 16.32
C ARG A 33 4.50 -12.55 17.10
N ALA A 34 4.51 -11.30 16.62
CA ALA A 34 3.66 -10.28 17.13
C ALA A 34 2.29 -10.93 17.04
N GLU A 35 1.65 -11.16 18.19
CA GLU A 35 0.27 -11.59 18.22
C GLU A 35 -0.43 -10.64 17.26
N THR A 36 -0.80 -11.19 16.11
CA THR A 36 -1.29 -10.36 15.02
C THR A 36 -2.68 -10.04 15.49
N ASP A 37 -2.88 -8.81 15.97
CA ASP A 37 -4.20 -8.33 16.33
C ASP A 37 -5.17 -8.81 15.25
N PRO A 38 -6.34 -9.38 15.63
CA PRO A 38 -7.27 -9.91 14.65
C PRO A 38 -7.52 -8.85 13.60
N ILE A 39 -7.36 -9.23 12.33
CA ILE A 39 -7.51 -8.32 11.20
C ILE A 39 -8.95 -7.82 11.19
N GLN A 40 -9.15 -6.60 11.70
CA GLN A 40 -10.44 -5.91 11.73
C GLN A 40 -10.54 -4.97 10.53
N GLY A 41 -11.78 -4.80 10.04
CA GLY A 41 -12.11 -3.92 8.93
C GLY A 41 -11.85 -4.49 7.53
N PHE A 42 -11.83 -3.58 6.55
CA PHE A 42 -11.72 -3.92 5.14
C PHE A 42 -10.28 -4.26 4.75
N THR A 43 -10.13 -5.32 3.96
CA THR A 43 -8.81 -5.82 3.55
C THR A 43 -8.70 -6.18 2.09
N PHE A 44 -7.48 -6.06 1.55
CA PHE A 44 -7.07 -6.62 0.27
C PHE A 44 -5.85 -7.52 0.44
N PHE A 45 -5.94 -8.81 0.09
CA PHE A 45 -4.92 -9.83 0.43
C PHE A 45 -4.48 -9.77 1.90
N ASP A 46 -5.44 -9.70 2.81
CA ASP A 46 -5.23 -9.61 4.27
C ASP A 46 -4.51 -8.34 4.73
N LEU A 47 -4.36 -7.36 3.84
CA LEU A 47 -3.85 -6.02 4.18
C LEU A 47 -5.01 -5.13 4.60
N GLY A 48 -5.05 -4.79 5.88
CA GLY A 48 -6.02 -3.87 6.49
C GLY A 48 -5.33 -2.65 7.10
N ALA A 49 -6.08 -1.85 7.87
CA ALA A 49 -5.65 -0.54 8.37
C ALA A 49 -4.34 -0.58 9.19
N ASN A 50 -4.08 -1.68 9.90
CA ASN A 50 -2.90 -1.85 10.76
C ASN A 50 -1.73 -2.57 10.08
N SER A 51 -1.89 -3.03 8.84
CA SER A 51 -0.81 -3.66 8.10
C SER A 51 0.34 -2.67 7.87
N LYS A 52 1.57 -3.18 7.81
CA LYS A 52 2.78 -2.37 7.61
C LYS A 52 3.46 -2.72 6.29
N TYR A 53 3.80 -1.70 5.53
CA TYR A 53 4.65 -1.85 4.36
C TYR A 53 6.00 -2.44 4.76
N SER A 54 6.46 -3.45 4.01
CA SER A 54 7.77 -4.05 4.17
C SER A 54 8.22 -4.65 2.84
N ARG A 55 9.52 -4.94 2.73
CA ARG A 55 10.06 -5.65 1.56
C ARG A 55 9.46 -7.05 1.41
N SER A 56 9.23 -7.75 2.52
CA SER A 56 8.59 -9.07 2.53
C SER A 56 7.16 -9.00 1.99
N LEU A 57 6.39 -8.00 2.44
CA LEU A 57 5.04 -7.74 1.92
C LEU A 57 5.07 -7.50 0.40
N ARG A 58 5.96 -6.62 -0.06
CA ARG A 58 6.10 -6.31 -1.49
C ARG A 58 6.43 -7.56 -2.31
N ASN A 59 7.35 -8.40 -1.82
CA ASN A 59 7.71 -9.66 -2.49
C ASN A 59 6.51 -10.61 -2.57
N SER A 60 5.78 -10.79 -1.46
CA SER A 60 4.58 -11.64 -1.43
C SER A 60 3.49 -11.15 -2.39
N LEU A 61 3.29 -9.83 -2.47
CA LEU A 61 2.40 -9.24 -3.47
C LEU A 61 2.93 -9.47 -4.89
N GLY A 62 4.24 -9.41 -5.11
CA GLY A 62 4.87 -9.70 -6.40
C GLY A 62 4.67 -11.13 -6.90
N GLU A 63 4.64 -12.11 -5.99
CA GLU A 63 4.31 -13.49 -6.32
C GLU A 63 2.86 -13.62 -6.82
N LYS A 64 1.93 -12.92 -6.16
CA LYS A 64 0.48 -12.96 -6.45
C LYS A 64 0.08 -12.11 -7.66
N LEU A 65 0.67 -10.92 -7.80
CA LEU A 65 0.25 -9.87 -8.75
C LEU A 65 1.28 -9.59 -9.85
N GLY A 66 2.47 -10.19 -9.78
CA GLY A 66 3.54 -9.97 -10.75
C GLY A 66 4.40 -8.74 -10.42
N SER A 67 5.18 -8.28 -11.40
CA SER A 67 6.12 -7.17 -11.19
C SER A 67 5.37 -5.88 -10.87
N ASP A 68 5.83 -5.16 -9.85
CA ASP A 68 5.35 -3.83 -9.51
C ASP A 68 6.21 -2.73 -10.14
N ALA A 69 5.60 -1.57 -10.32
CA ALA A 69 6.31 -0.30 -10.38
C ALA A 69 6.19 0.39 -9.00
N ILE A 70 7.32 0.85 -8.47
CA ILE A 70 7.40 1.55 -7.18
C ILE A 70 7.67 3.04 -7.41
N SER A 71 6.99 3.91 -6.66
CA SER A 71 7.22 5.34 -6.66
C SER A 71 7.18 5.91 -5.25
N GLN A 72 8.06 6.88 -4.97
CA GLN A 72 8.13 7.57 -3.69
C GLN A 72 7.79 9.05 -3.85
N LYS A 73 7.41 9.72 -2.76
CA LYS A 73 7.05 11.15 -2.75
C LYS A 73 5.94 11.49 -3.73
N ASN A 74 4.75 10.95 -3.48
CA ASN A 74 3.63 11.02 -4.41
C ASN A 74 2.65 12.15 -4.04
N THR A 75 1.97 12.70 -5.04
CA THR A 75 0.69 13.39 -4.83
C THR A 75 -0.39 12.35 -4.48
N ILE A 76 -1.34 12.74 -3.62
CA ILE A 76 -2.46 11.87 -3.23
C ILE A 76 -3.75 12.47 -3.74
N ASP A 77 -4.40 11.77 -4.68
CA ASP A 77 -5.73 12.10 -5.18
C ASP A 77 -6.71 10.99 -4.84
N LEU A 78 -7.64 11.31 -3.95
CA LEU A 78 -8.70 10.42 -3.48
C LEU A 78 -9.85 10.30 -4.48
N SER A 79 -9.92 11.21 -5.45
CA SER A 79 -11.01 11.31 -6.43
C SER A 79 -11.19 10.01 -7.21
N ILE A 80 -12.45 9.74 -7.55
CA ILE A 80 -12.88 8.68 -8.45
C ILE A 80 -13.99 9.21 -9.35
N HIS A 81 -14.06 8.69 -10.58
CA HIS A 81 -15.05 9.06 -11.60
C HIS A 81 -14.96 10.53 -12.03
N ASP A 82 -16.06 11.27 -11.98
CA ASP A 82 -16.16 12.68 -12.38
C ASP A 82 -15.91 13.66 -11.24
N ASN A 83 -15.54 14.89 -11.61
CA ASN A 83 -15.38 15.99 -10.67
C ASN A 83 -16.72 16.27 -9.98
N GLY A 84 -16.77 16.22 -8.64
CA GLY A 84 -18.01 16.34 -7.88
C GLY A 84 -18.52 15.03 -7.28
N PHE A 85 -17.98 13.88 -7.71
CA PHE A 85 -18.44 12.57 -7.23
C PHE A 85 -18.27 12.43 -5.71
N LEU A 86 -17.08 12.77 -5.19
CA LEU A 86 -16.83 12.73 -3.75
C LEU A 86 -17.63 13.81 -3.02
N GLU A 87 -17.74 15.01 -3.57
CA GLU A 87 -18.48 16.10 -2.94
C GLU A 87 -19.96 15.74 -2.74
N LYS A 88 -20.56 15.06 -3.72
CA LYS A 88 -21.97 14.66 -3.68
C LYS A 88 -22.22 13.50 -2.71
N TRP A 89 -21.37 12.48 -2.73
CA TRP A 89 -21.65 11.20 -2.05
C TRP A 89 -20.78 10.90 -0.85
N PHE A 90 -19.57 11.48 -0.78
CA PHE A 90 -18.57 11.23 0.25
C PHE A 90 -17.89 12.55 0.68
N PRO A 91 -18.65 13.54 1.20
CA PRO A 91 -18.13 14.88 1.47
C PRO A 91 -16.92 14.88 2.41
N GLY A 92 -16.87 13.97 3.40
CA GLY A 92 -15.69 13.82 4.27
C GLY A 92 -14.41 13.42 3.52
N LEU A 93 -14.51 12.57 2.50
CA LEU A 93 -13.38 12.25 1.63
C LEU A 93 -13.02 13.41 0.70
N ALA A 94 -14.01 14.17 0.23
CA ALA A 94 -13.76 15.38 -0.57
C ALA A 94 -12.99 16.42 0.24
N ASP A 95 -13.38 16.64 1.50
CA ASP A 95 -12.71 17.57 2.42
C ASP A 95 -11.27 17.14 2.69
N LEU A 96 -11.05 15.85 2.95
CA LEU A 96 -9.72 15.30 3.12
C LEU A 96 -8.87 15.43 1.84
N ASN A 97 -9.46 15.19 0.67
CA ASN A 97 -8.77 15.36 -0.60
C ASN A 97 -8.31 16.81 -0.82
N ARG A 98 -9.13 17.79 -0.41
CA ARG A 98 -8.73 19.21 -0.46
C ARG A 98 -7.60 19.52 0.51
N GLN A 99 -7.59 18.94 1.71
CA GLN A 99 -6.51 19.12 2.68
C GLN A 99 -5.18 18.53 2.18
N LEU A 100 -5.21 17.33 1.61
CA LEU A 100 -4.03 16.69 1.01
C LEU A 100 -3.41 17.56 -0.08
N ASN A 101 -4.25 18.25 -0.86
CA ASN A 101 -3.82 19.04 -2.01
C ASN A 101 -3.80 20.56 -1.75
N TRP A 102 -3.69 20.98 -0.48
CA TRP A 102 -3.58 22.40 -0.12
C TRP A 102 -2.11 22.86 -0.05
N PRO A 103 -1.75 24.04 -0.59
CA PRO A 103 -2.62 25.04 -1.23
C PRO A 103 -3.08 24.66 -2.63
N ALA A 104 -4.31 25.06 -2.97
CA ALA A 104 -4.94 24.73 -4.25
C ALA A 104 -4.12 25.20 -5.44
N GLY A 105 -4.06 24.37 -6.49
CA GLY A 105 -3.31 24.66 -7.72
C GLY A 105 -1.80 24.38 -7.63
N GLN A 106 -1.31 23.93 -6.47
CA GLN A 106 0.06 23.47 -6.32
C GLN A 106 0.14 21.94 -6.34
N ARG A 107 1.31 21.42 -6.75
CA ARG A 107 1.64 20.02 -6.61
C ARG A 107 2.14 19.78 -5.19
N VAL A 108 1.32 19.15 -4.36
CA VAL A 108 1.67 18.78 -2.98
C VAL A 108 2.13 17.32 -2.96
N GLU A 109 3.41 17.11 -2.68
CA GLU A 109 3.97 15.76 -2.54
C GLU A 109 4.03 15.35 -1.07
N HIS A 110 3.68 14.09 -0.80
CA HIS A 110 3.66 13.49 0.53
C HIS A 110 4.69 12.37 0.65
N ASN A 111 5.25 12.18 1.84
CA ASN A 111 6.20 11.11 2.12
C ASN A 111 5.48 9.76 2.11
N THR A 112 5.50 9.12 0.95
CA THR A 112 4.70 7.93 0.65
C THR A 112 5.44 6.98 -0.26
N THR A 113 5.10 5.71 -0.15
CA THR A 113 5.49 4.65 -1.08
C THR A 113 4.25 4.12 -1.79
N LYS A 114 4.26 4.15 -3.13
CA LYS A 114 3.20 3.65 -4.01
C LYS A 114 3.69 2.42 -4.77
N LEU A 115 2.94 1.33 -4.68
CA LEU A 115 3.12 0.13 -5.51
C LEU A 115 2.03 0.07 -6.58
N MET A 116 2.41 -0.16 -7.83
CA MET A 116 1.49 -0.27 -8.97
C MET A 116 1.71 -1.58 -9.72
N TYR A 117 0.68 -2.42 -9.78
CA TYR A 117 0.68 -3.68 -10.54
C TYR A 117 -0.21 -3.51 -11.77
N ARG A 118 0.39 -3.15 -12.91
CA ARG A 118 -0.34 -2.88 -14.17
C ARG A 118 -0.59 -4.12 -15.03
N GLN A 119 0.02 -5.24 -14.68
CA GLN A 119 -0.02 -6.49 -15.44
C GLN A 119 -0.49 -7.66 -14.56
N ALA A 120 -1.26 -7.39 -13.51
CA ALA A 120 -1.74 -8.41 -12.57
C ALA A 120 -2.55 -9.53 -13.25
N ARG A 121 -3.23 -9.22 -14.36
CA ARG A 121 -3.89 -10.23 -15.20
C ARG A 121 -2.96 -11.31 -15.73
N MET A 122 -1.68 -11.02 -15.96
CA MET A 122 -0.71 -12.02 -16.43
C MET A 122 -0.41 -13.11 -15.39
N LYS A 123 -0.81 -12.90 -14.14
CA LYS A 123 -0.79 -13.90 -13.08
C LYS A 123 -2.12 -14.65 -12.92
N ASN A 124 -2.97 -14.64 -13.96
CA ASN A 124 -4.31 -15.24 -13.95
C ASN A 124 -5.20 -14.70 -12.81
N THR A 125 -5.06 -13.41 -12.50
CA THR A 125 -5.91 -12.73 -11.51
C THR A 125 -7.02 -11.95 -12.22
N PRO A 126 -8.16 -11.70 -11.54
CA PRO A 126 -9.23 -10.87 -12.10
C PRO A 126 -8.87 -9.37 -12.20
N PHE A 127 -7.74 -8.97 -11.61
CA PHE A 127 -7.32 -7.58 -11.45
C PHE A 127 -6.59 -7.06 -12.70
N ILE A 128 -7.13 -5.99 -13.29
CA ILE A 128 -6.50 -5.20 -14.36
C ILE A 128 -5.35 -4.37 -13.79
N TYR A 129 -5.62 -3.69 -12.68
CA TYR A 129 -4.73 -2.72 -12.07
C TYR A 129 -4.89 -2.76 -10.55
N VAL A 130 -3.76 -2.73 -9.84
CA VAL A 130 -3.73 -2.60 -8.38
C VAL A 130 -2.76 -1.47 -8.04
N GLU A 131 -3.23 -0.49 -7.28
CA GLU A 131 -2.43 0.57 -6.67
C GLU A 131 -2.57 0.49 -5.16
N LEU A 132 -1.43 0.38 -4.47
CA LEU A 132 -1.36 0.37 -3.01
C LEU A 132 -0.48 1.53 -2.57
N LEU A 133 -1.02 2.45 -1.79
CA LEU A 133 -0.32 3.61 -1.28
C LEU A 133 -0.12 3.48 0.23
N PHE A 134 1.10 3.71 0.70
CA PHE A 134 1.50 3.64 2.10
C PHE A 134 2.16 4.96 2.53
N SER A 135 2.00 5.34 3.79
CA SER A 135 2.78 6.42 4.41
C SER A 135 4.20 5.94 4.69
N ASP A 136 5.21 6.77 4.41
CA ASP A 136 6.59 6.44 4.79
C ASP A 136 6.85 6.66 6.28
N ASP A 137 6.00 7.43 6.98
CA ASP A 137 6.16 7.74 8.41
C ASP A 137 5.68 6.59 9.28
N THR A 138 4.50 6.07 8.97
CA THR A 138 3.84 5.04 9.78
C THR A 138 3.95 3.66 9.13
N LEU A 139 4.33 3.59 7.86
CA LEU A 139 4.27 2.39 7.01
C LEU A 139 2.86 1.81 6.83
N LYS A 140 1.83 2.49 7.34
CA LYS A 140 0.44 2.03 7.24
C LYS A 140 -0.14 2.34 5.85
N PRO A 141 -1.12 1.56 5.37
CA PRO A 141 -1.79 1.86 4.11
C PRO A 141 -2.65 3.12 4.22
N LEU A 142 -2.73 3.86 3.12
CA LEU A 142 -3.48 5.11 3.00
C LEU A 142 -4.68 4.94 2.05
N LEU A 143 -4.42 4.38 0.88
CA LEU A 143 -5.40 4.18 -0.17
C LEU A 143 -5.03 2.94 -0.98
N PHE A 144 -5.99 2.03 -1.14
CA PHE A 144 -5.91 0.96 -2.12
C PHE A 144 -6.92 1.21 -3.24
N ARG A 145 -6.48 1.13 -4.49
CA ARG A 145 -7.31 1.26 -5.68
C ARG A 145 -7.11 0.06 -6.60
N ILE A 146 -8.16 -0.73 -6.78
CA ILE A 146 -8.12 -1.97 -7.55
C ILE A 146 -9.15 -1.89 -8.66
N VAL A 147 -8.74 -2.17 -9.89
CA VAL A 147 -9.63 -2.31 -11.04
C VAL A 147 -9.70 -3.78 -11.41
N ALA A 148 -10.89 -4.34 -11.48
CA ALA A 148 -11.14 -5.71 -11.93
C ALA A 148 -11.97 -5.73 -13.22
N GLY A 149 -11.79 -6.82 -13.99
CA GLY A 149 -12.62 -7.09 -15.17
C GLY A 149 -14.02 -7.61 -14.83
N PRO A 150 -14.65 -8.32 -15.78
CA PRO A 150 -15.98 -8.92 -15.60
C PRO A 150 -16.12 -9.82 -14.37
N ASP A 151 -15.05 -10.51 -13.98
CA ASP A 151 -15.01 -11.37 -12.78
C ASP A 151 -15.12 -10.58 -11.45
N GLY A 152 -15.09 -9.24 -11.52
CA GLY A 152 -15.29 -8.37 -10.36
C GLY A 152 -16.65 -8.57 -9.68
N ASP A 153 -17.66 -9.09 -10.39
CA ASP A 153 -18.97 -9.41 -9.82
C ASP A 153 -18.87 -10.47 -8.71
N ALA A 154 -18.13 -11.56 -8.97
CA ALA A 154 -17.92 -12.62 -7.98
C ALA A 154 -17.14 -12.11 -6.75
N ILE A 155 -16.22 -11.17 -6.96
CA ILE A 155 -15.48 -10.50 -5.87
C ILE A 155 -16.45 -9.66 -5.02
N LEU A 156 -17.34 -8.90 -5.67
CA LEU A 156 -18.35 -8.09 -5.00
C LEU A 156 -19.32 -8.94 -4.18
N GLU A 157 -19.78 -10.08 -4.71
CA GLU A 157 -20.59 -11.03 -3.94
C GLU A 157 -19.85 -11.56 -2.71
N THR A 158 -18.55 -11.82 -2.84
CA THR A 158 -17.71 -12.24 -1.70
C THR A 158 -17.59 -11.12 -0.65
N ILE A 159 -17.44 -9.87 -1.09
CA ILE A 159 -17.41 -8.69 -0.21
C ILE A 159 -18.73 -8.54 0.55
N ARG A 160 -19.89 -8.64 -0.13
CA ARG A 160 -21.21 -8.61 0.52
C ARG A 160 -21.38 -9.70 1.56
N LYS A 161 -20.93 -10.93 1.25
CA LYS A 161 -20.96 -12.04 2.21
C LYS A 161 -20.08 -11.77 3.43
N LYS A 162 -18.91 -11.15 3.24
CA LYS A 162 -17.95 -10.89 4.31
C LYS A 162 -18.33 -9.70 5.20
N TYR A 163 -18.80 -8.60 4.61
CA TYR A 163 -19.01 -7.32 5.31
C TYR A 163 -20.49 -6.92 5.44
N GLY A 164 -21.42 -7.74 4.96
CA GLY A 164 -22.86 -7.50 5.04
C GLY A 164 -23.40 -6.61 3.92
N SER A 165 -24.64 -6.15 4.10
CA SER A 165 -25.34 -5.34 3.07
C SER A 165 -24.70 -3.96 2.90
N PRO A 166 -24.40 -3.54 1.66
CA PRO A 166 -23.86 -2.21 1.39
C PRO A 166 -24.94 -1.13 1.49
N LYS A 167 -24.49 0.11 1.71
CA LYS A 167 -25.22 1.29 1.24
C LYS A 167 -24.98 1.42 -0.27
N GLU A 168 -25.96 1.86 -1.05
CA GLU A 168 -25.81 1.94 -2.50
C GLU A 168 -26.57 3.11 -3.14
N PHE A 169 -26.10 3.51 -4.32
CA PHE A 169 -26.80 4.45 -5.18
C PHE A 169 -26.49 4.15 -6.65
N GLN A 170 -27.50 4.38 -7.50
CA GLN A 170 -27.37 4.31 -8.95
C GLN A 170 -26.84 5.64 -9.48
N TRP A 171 -26.01 5.60 -10.53
CA TRP A 171 -25.56 6.82 -11.17
C TRP A 171 -26.65 7.36 -12.11
N GLU A 172 -26.84 8.68 -12.12
CA GLU A 172 -27.79 9.34 -13.01
C GLU A 172 -27.37 9.23 -14.49
N GLN A 173 -26.05 9.13 -14.73
CA GLN A 173 -25.46 9.08 -16.06
C GLN A 173 -24.54 7.86 -16.18
N LYS A 174 -24.71 7.11 -17.28
CA LYS A 174 -24.09 5.79 -17.54
C LYS A 174 -24.63 4.75 -16.57
N GLU A 175 -24.85 3.52 -17.02
CA GLU A 175 -25.47 2.41 -16.26
C GLU A 175 -24.62 1.91 -15.06
N GLY A 176 -23.90 2.81 -14.39
CA GLY A 176 -23.07 2.54 -13.22
C GLY A 176 -23.86 2.57 -11.92
N ARG A 177 -23.32 1.88 -10.93
CA ARG A 177 -23.79 1.92 -9.53
C ARG A 177 -22.59 1.89 -8.61
N THR A 178 -22.75 2.51 -7.45
CA THR A 178 -21.78 2.45 -6.37
C THR A 178 -22.41 1.79 -5.15
N GLN A 179 -21.67 0.87 -4.56
CA GLN A 179 -21.93 0.28 -3.26
C GLN A 179 -20.79 0.64 -2.33
N TYR A 180 -21.09 0.83 -1.06
CA TYR A 180 -20.06 1.14 -0.09
C TYR A 180 -20.40 0.65 1.32
N TRP A 181 -19.34 0.49 2.08
CA TRP A 181 -19.34 0.13 3.50
C TRP A 181 -18.45 1.10 4.26
N GLU A 182 -18.81 1.33 5.52
CA GLU A 182 -18.06 2.16 6.45
C GLU A 182 -17.84 1.34 7.71
N ASP A 183 -16.60 1.34 8.21
CA ASP A 183 -16.21 0.73 9.48
C ASP A 183 -15.24 1.67 10.19
N GLY A 184 -15.75 2.36 11.22
CA GLY A 184 -15.07 3.52 11.81
C GLY A 184 -14.68 4.55 10.75
N ASP A 185 -13.40 4.90 10.73
CA ASP A 185 -12.77 5.80 9.75
C ASP A 185 -12.23 5.06 8.50
N THR A 186 -12.67 3.84 8.21
CA THR A 186 -12.35 3.18 6.94
C THR A 186 -13.57 3.15 6.03
N VAL A 187 -13.40 3.61 4.78
CA VAL A 187 -14.46 3.60 3.76
C VAL A 187 -14.07 2.64 2.65
N PHE A 188 -14.93 1.67 2.35
CA PHE A 188 -14.77 0.77 1.22
C PHE A 188 -15.83 1.05 0.16
N ILE A 189 -15.41 1.56 -0.99
CA ILE A 189 -16.26 1.89 -2.14
C ILE A 189 -16.04 0.87 -3.25
N VAL A 190 -17.12 0.36 -3.83
CA VAL A 190 -17.12 -0.45 -5.04
C VAL A 190 -18.03 0.17 -6.08
N SER A 191 -17.47 0.53 -7.23
CA SER A 191 -18.22 1.03 -8.37
C SER A 191 -18.21 0.01 -9.49
N SER A 192 -19.39 -0.38 -9.98
CA SER A 192 -19.53 -1.24 -11.16
C SER A 192 -20.07 -0.40 -12.31
N TYR A 193 -19.42 -0.44 -13.46
CA TYR A 193 -19.76 0.34 -14.64
C TYR A 193 -19.35 -0.40 -15.92
N LYS A 194 -19.86 0.04 -17.06
CA LYS A 194 -19.38 -0.43 -18.36
C LYS A 194 -18.27 0.46 -18.89
N ASN A 195 -17.18 -0.14 -19.33
CA ASN A 195 -16.08 0.61 -19.93
C ASN A 195 -16.43 1.07 -21.36
N ARG A 196 -15.48 1.74 -22.05
CA ARG A 196 -15.68 2.26 -23.41
C ARG A 196 -16.01 1.18 -24.46
N ARG A 197 -15.79 -0.10 -24.17
CA ARG A 197 -16.10 -1.25 -25.03
C ARG A 197 -17.34 -2.02 -24.56
N ASP A 198 -18.19 -1.38 -23.75
CA ASP A 198 -19.40 -1.98 -23.18
C ASP A 198 -19.12 -3.23 -22.31
N THR A 199 -17.88 -3.40 -21.84
CA THR A 199 -17.48 -4.52 -20.97
C THR A 199 -17.61 -4.10 -19.50
N PRO A 200 -18.19 -4.94 -18.62
CA PRO A 200 -18.23 -4.66 -17.19
C PRO A 200 -16.84 -4.51 -16.59
N GLU A 201 -16.66 -3.47 -15.79
CA GLU A 201 -15.50 -3.20 -14.98
C GLU A 201 -15.92 -2.79 -13.56
N TYR A 202 -15.04 -3.08 -12.61
CA TYR A 202 -15.27 -2.82 -11.20
C TYR A 202 -14.08 -2.05 -10.62
N LEU A 203 -14.35 -0.93 -9.97
CA LEU A 203 -13.38 -0.16 -9.22
C LEU A 203 -13.63 -0.37 -7.72
N PHE A 204 -12.67 -0.95 -7.03
CA PHE A 204 -12.65 -1.16 -5.59
C PHE A 204 -11.67 -0.16 -4.98
N CYS A 205 -12.14 0.67 -4.06
CA CYS A 205 -11.30 1.64 -3.34
C CYS A 205 -11.46 1.47 -1.82
N ILE A 206 -10.36 1.24 -1.11
CA ILE A 206 -10.34 1.25 0.35
C ILE A 206 -9.58 2.49 0.80
N TYR A 207 -10.27 3.38 1.51
CA TYR A 207 -9.73 4.61 2.09
C TYR A 207 -9.53 4.41 3.58
N TYR A 208 -8.29 4.45 4.05
CA TYR A 208 -7.95 4.37 5.48
C TYR A 208 -7.85 5.80 6.03
N VAL A 209 -8.99 6.41 6.36
CA VAL A 209 -9.09 7.85 6.66
C VAL A 209 -8.25 8.23 7.87
N ASP A 210 -8.24 7.40 8.92
CA ASP A 210 -7.40 7.63 10.08
C ASP A 210 -5.91 7.64 9.75
N ASN A 211 -5.45 6.72 8.90
CA ASN A 211 -4.04 6.68 8.50
C ASN A 211 -3.66 7.90 7.64
N LEU A 212 -4.59 8.40 6.81
CA LEU A 212 -4.41 9.65 6.05
C LEU A 212 -4.32 10.87 6.99
N LYS A 213 -5.21 10.97 7.98
CA LYS A 213 -5.20 12.05 9.00
C LYS A 213 -3.95 11.99 9.87
N GLU A 214 -3.52 10.80 10.28
CA GLU A 214 -2.30 10.57 11.07
C GLU A 214 -1.07 11.05 10.29
N MET A 215 -0.97 10.69 9.00
CA MET A 215 0.12 11.17 8.13
C MET A 215 0.12 12.69 7.99
N LEU A 216 -1.05 13.31 7.72
CA LEU A 216 -1.15 14.77 7.61
C LEU A 216 -0.69 15.49 8.87
N THR A 217 -1.07 14.96 10.04
CA THR A 217 -0.66 15.51 11.34
C THR A 217 0.85 15.39 11.54
N ALA A 218 1.45 14.26 11.15
CA ALA A 218 2.90 14.06 11.21
C ALA A 218 3.66 14.97 10.24
N GLU A 219 3.11 15.23 9.05
CA GLU A 219 3.67 16.17 8.08
C GLU A 219 3.64 17.62 8.60
N GLU A 220 2.53 18.06 9.17
CA GLU A 220 2.39 19.41 9.71
C GLU A 220 3.34 19.66 10.88
N ALA A 221 3.41 18.73 11.84
CA ALA A 221 4.34 18.83 12.96
C ALA A 221 5.82 18.94 12.52
N ARG A 222 6.19 18.29 11.40
CA ARG A 222 7.54 18.44 10.83
C ARG A 222 7.76 19.78 10.17
N ARG A 223 6.77 20.31 9.45
CA ARG A 223 6.85 21.64 8.83
C ARG A 223 7.05 22.70 9.92
N GLU A 224 6.24 22.67 10.96
CA GLU A 224 6.36 23.60 12.10
C GLU A 224 7.74 23.51 12.79
N ALA A 225 8.24 22.28 13.01
CA ALA A 225 9.55 22.07 13.62
C ALA A 225 10.70 22.59 12.74
N GLU A 226 10.60 22.43 11.43
CA GLU A 226 11.58 22.93 10.46
C GLU A 226 11.56 24.47 10.40
N ASP A 227 10.39 25.08 10.32
CA ASP A 227 10.23 26.53 10.33
C ASP A 227 10.78 27.15 11.62
N ALA A 228 10.52 26.54 12.77
CA ALA A 228 11.08 26.96 14.05
C ALA A 228 12.60 26.79 14.13
N ARG A 229 13.18 25.83 13.41
CA ARG A 229 14.64 25.64 13.31
C ARG A 229 15.25 26.73 12.43
N ILE A 230 14.65 27.01 11.27
CA ILE A 230 15.07 28.06 10.35
C ILE A 230 15.04 29.42 11.04
N ARG A 231 13.96 29.74 11.78
CA ARG A 231 13.84 31.01 12.51
C ARG A 231 14.94 31.18 13.56
N ARG A 232 15.19 30.15 14.38
CA ARG A 232 16.26 30.18 15.40
C ARG A 232 17.65 30.34 14.78
N ALA A 233 17.93 29.66 13.67
CA ALA A 233 19.19 29.81 12.96
C ALA A 233 19.38 31.24 12.43
N GLY A 234 18.31 31.85 11.89
CA GLY A 234 18.31 33.25 11.48
C GLY A 234 18.56 34.22 12.62
N GLU A 235 17.90 34.04 13.77
CA GLU A 235 18.09 34.86 14.98
C GLU A 235 19.52 34.77 15.53
N SER A 236 20.19 33.61 15.41
CA SER A 236 21.58 33.43 15.87
C SER A 236 22.66 33.97 14.93
N ALA A 237 22.29 34.35 13.70
CA ALA A 237 23.21 34.83 12.67
C ALA A 237 23.36 36.36 12.63
N PHE A 238 22.54 37.10 13.40
CA PHE A 238 22.54 38.55 13.53
C PHE A 238 22.71 38.96 14.99
#